data_AF-I0Z240-F1
#
_entry.id   AF-I0Z240-F1
#
_cell.length_a   1.000
_cell.length_b   1.000
_cell.length_c   1.000
_cell.angle_alpha   90.00
_cell.angle_beta   90.00
_cell.angle_gamma   90.00
#
_symmetry.space_group_name_H-M   'P 1'
#
loop_
_entity.id
_entity.type
_entity.pdbx_description
1 polymer ?
#
loop_
_entity_poly.entity_id
_entity_poly.type
_entity_poly.pdbx_seq_one_letter_code
_entity_poly.pdbx_strand_id
1 'polypeptide(L)'
;MQALPDVNVTIIADRFGAETTSDGAAGLWEDLYFSEHASGAGVTTVAAYQLWSEPHEDPAWKELQHFSLVVNCTGIGAARLFGDTEMYPVRGHVIRVRAPWIKSNYFLDECNYIIPQTNTVVLGGTAQRGDADCAPREEDRQHIWQGCLRIMPSLAQAKPEMEWVGLRPGRKSVRLEFEEIDLEGGEKLRVAMGEEE
;
A
#
# COMPACT_ATOMS: atom_id res chain seq x y z
N MET A 1 -3.74 -21.15 20.25
CA MET A 1 -4.57 -20.46 19.24
C MET A 1 -6.00 -20.56 19.71
N GLN A 2 -6.59 -19.46 20.18
CA GLN A 2 -7.93 -19.45 20.75
C GLN A 2 -8.90 -19.12 19.61
N ALA A 3 -9.73 -20.09 19.22
CA ALA A 3 -10.76 -19.85 18.22
C ALA A 3 -11.87 -18.97 18.84
N LEU A 4 -12.30 -17.95 18.12
CA LEU A 4 -13.39 -17.04 18.51
C LEU A 4 -14.60 -17.29 17.59
N PRO A 5 -15.39 -18.34 17.84
CA PRO A 5 -16.38 -18.85 16.88
C PRO A 5 -17.56 -17.91 16.58
N ASP A 6 -17.75 -16.84 17.36
CA ASP A 6 -18.90 -15.92 17.24
C ASP A 6 -18.50 -14.43 17.16
N VAL A 7 -17.27 -14.12 16.74
CA VAL A 7 -16.79 -12.74 16.62
C VAL A 7 -16.94 -12.25 15.19
N ASN A 8 -17.71 -11.18 14.99
CA ASN A 8 -17.70 -10.42 13.75
C ASN A 8 -16.36 -9.69 13.64
N VAL A 9 -15.54 -10.12 12.67
CA VAL A 9 -14.22 -9.52 12.40
C VAL A 9 -14.36 -8.56 11.24
N THR A 10 -13.93 -7.31 11.47
CA THR A 10 -13.84 -6.29 10.43
C THR A 10 -12.39 -6.02 10.09
N ILE A 11 -12.05 -6.04 8.81
CA ILE A 11 -10.74 -5.61 8.31
C ILE A 11 -10.89 -4.17 7.81
N ILE A 12 -10.03 -3.28 8.31
CA ILE A 12 -9.84 -1.95 7.73
C ILE A 12 -8.53 -1.94 6.95
N ALA A 13 -8.59 -1.49 5.71
CA ALA A 13 -7.43 -1.38 4.84
C ALA A 13 -7.42 0.00 4.16
N ASP A 14 -6.26 0.38 3.65
CA ASP A 14 -6.16 1.56 2.81
C ASP A 14 -6.98 1.36 1.52
N ARG A 15 -7.64 2.43 1.07
CA ARG A 15 -8.36 2.41 -0.19
C ARG A 15 -7.35 2.37 -1.33
N PHE A 16 -7.47 1.38 -2.21
CA PHE A 16 -6.69 1.35 -3.44
C PHE A 16 -6.86 2.68 -4.20
N GLY A 17 -5.75 3.37 -4.42
CA GLY A 17 -5.69 4.68 -5.06
C GLY A 17 -4.28 5.01 -5.54
N ALA A 18 -4.16 6.08 -6.31
CA ALA A 18 -2.89 6.47 -6.95
C ALA A 18 -1.81 6.96 -5.96
N GLU A 19 -2.14 7.06 -4.67
CA GLU A 19 -1.29 7.67 -3.64
C GLU A 19 -0.41 6.67 -2.90
N THR A 20 -0.65 5.36 -3.08
CA THR A 20 0.25 4.31 -2.59
C THR A 20 0.91 3.58 -3.74
N THR A 21 2.12 3.08 -3.53
CA THR A 21 2.80 2.26 -4.56
C THR A 21 2.13 0.89 -4.74
N SER A 22 1.14 0.56 -3.91
CA SER A 22 0.41 -0.70 -3.93
C SER A 22 -0.26 -0.95 -5.29
N ASP A 23 -0.94 0.05 -5.88
CA ASP A 23 -1.49 -0.05 -7.25
C ASP A 23 -0.38 -0.22 -8.31
N GLY A 24 0.75 0.41 -8.04
CA GLY A 24 1.87 0.46 -8.96
C GLY A 24 2.70 -0.82 -9.10
N ALA A 25 3.16 -1.35 -7.97
CA ALA A 25 4.04 -2.49 -7.89
C ALA A 25 3.27 -3.82 -7.84
N ALA A 26 2.06 -3.82 -7.28
CA ALA A 26 1.34 -5.06 -7.06
C ALA A 26 0.67 -5.59 -8.33
N GLY A 27 0.45 -4.76 -9.37
CA GLY A 27 0.19 -5.17 -10.76
C GLY A 27 -0.89 -6.23 -11.03
N LEU A 28 -1.66 -6.68 -10.04
CA LEU A 28 -2.36 -7.97 -10.07
C LEU A 28 -3.37 -8.13 -8.91
N TRP A 29 -3.96 -7.05 -8.39
CA TRP A 29 -5.02 -7.16 -7.36
C TRP A 29 -6.30 -6.39 -7.67
N GLU A 30 -6.43 -5.78 -8.86
CA GLU A 30 -7.69 -5.13 -9.26
C GLU A 30 -8.85 -6.14 -9.40
N ASP A 31 -8.61 -7.37 -9.89
CA ASP A 31 -9.72 -8.22 -10.35
C ASP A 31 -9.98 -9.52 -9.55
N LEU A 32 -9.04 -10.04 -8.74
CA LEU A 32 -9.10 -11.47 -8.38
C LEU A 32 -9.27 -11.87 -6.91
N TYR A 33 -9.24 -10.96 -5.93
CA TYR A 33 -9.16 -11.41 -4.53
C TYR A 33 -10.23 -10.90 -3.57
N PHE A 34 -10.78 -9.71 -3.75
CA PHE A 34 -11.78 -9.20 -2.80
C PHE A 34 -13.24 -9.46 -3.20
N SER A 35 -13.52 -9.88 -4.43
CA SER A 35 -14.91 -10.06 -4.90
C SER A 35 -15.54 -11.42 -4.57
N GLU A 36 -14.75 -12.49 -4.33
CA GLU A 36 -15.35 -13.85 -4.28
C GLU A 36 -15.08 -14.68 -3.00
N HIS A 37 -14.16 -14.32 -2.10
CA HIS A 37 -13.71 -15.26 -1.06
C HIS A 37 -13.89 -14.84 0.42
N ALA A 38 -14.33 -13.61 0.73
CA ALA A 38 -14.50 -13.18 2.13
C ALA A 38 -15.82 -13.67 2.76
N SER A 39 -16.85 -13.91 1.95
CA SER A 39 -18.22 -14.15 2.43
C SER A 39 -18.43 -15.52 3.12
N GLY A 40 -17.47 -16.45 2.99
CA GLY A 40 -17.60 -17.82 3.49
C GLY A 40 -17.10 -18.06 4.92
N ALA A 41 -16.37 -17.12 5.52
CA ALA A 41 -15.67 -17.31 6.80
C ALA A 41 -16.16 -16.42 7.96
N GLY A 42 -17.27 -15.70 7.79
CA GLY A 42 -17.75 -14.73 8.78
C GLY A 42 -16.90 -13.46 8.88
N VAL A 43 -16.03 -13.21 7.89
CA VAL A 43 -15.21 -12.00 7.79
C VAL A 43 -15.93 -11.01 6.88
N THR A 44 -16.23 -9.82 7.40
CA THR A 44 -16.78 -8.73 6.58
C THR A 44 -15.68 -7.70 6.38
N THR A 45 -15.27 -7.46 5.14
CA THR A 45 -14.40 -6.32 4.80
C THR A 45 -15.31 -5.10 4.69
N VAL A 46 -15.28 -4.20 5.68
CA VAL A 46 -16.27 -3.11 5.76
C VAL A 46 -15.69 -1.74 5.41
N ALA A 47 -14.40 -1.51 5.61
CA ALA A 47 -13.89 -0.14 5.63
C ALA A 47 -12.63 0.06 4.77
N ALA A 48 -12.72 0.93 3.78
CA ALA A 48 -11.59 1.45 3.03
C ALA A 48 -11.31 2.89 3.49
N TYR A 49 -10.16 3.13 4.10
CA TYR A 49 -9.74 4.47 4.54
C TYR A 49 -9.16 5.26 3.37
N GLN A 50 -9.46 6.54 3.28
CA GLN A 50 -8.78 7.41 2.33
C GLN A 50 -7.57 8.05 2.99
N LEU A 51 -6.38 7.77 2.46
CA LEU A 51 -5.17 8.48 2.81
C LEU A 51 -5.44 10.00 2.83
N TRP A 52 -5.01 10.67 3.90
CA TRP A 52 -5.15 12.11 4.16
C TRP A 52 -6.48 12.64 4.72
N SER A 53 -7.50 11.80 4.94
CA SER A 53 -8.71 12.20 5.67
C SER A 53 -8.47 12.30 7.19
N GLU A 54 -9.07 13.28 7.87
CA GLU A 54 -9.04 13.30 9.34
C GLU A 54 -9.80 12.07 9.89
N PRO A 55 -9.25 11.31 10.87
CA PRO A 55 -9.88 10.08 11.37
C PRO A 55 -11.34 10.28 11.76
N HIS A 56 -11.66 11.34 12.52
CA HIS A 56 -13.03 11.60 12.99
C HIS A 56 -13.99 12.07 11.88
N GLU A 57 -13.46 12.50 10.73
CA GLU A 57 -14.24 12.93 9.57
C GLU A 57 -14.45 11.79 8.57
N ASP A 58 -13.58 10.76 8.59
CA ASP A 58 -13.68 9.61 7.70
C ASP A 58 -14.90 8.73 8.07
N PRO A 59 -15.82 8.46 7.14
CA PRO A 59 -16.95 7.56 7.36
C PRO A 59 -16.54 6.19 7.90
N ALA A 60 -15.37 5.67 7.48
CA ALA A 60 -14.84 4.40 7.94
C ALA A 60 -14.67 4.37 9.46
N TRP A 61 -14.16 5.46 10.06
CA TRP A 61 -13.93 5.53 11.51
C TRP A 61 -15.22 5.45 12.31
N LYS A 62 -16.29 6.10 11.83
CA LYS A 62 -17.60 6.04 12.49
C LYS A 62 -18.17 4.62 12.47
N GLU A 63 -17.94 3.89 11.38
CA GLU A 63 -18.38 2.49 11.28
C GLU A 63 -17.58 1.55 12.17
N LEU A 64 -16.29 1.82 12.44
CA LEU A 64 -15.45 0.97 13.31
C LEU A 64 -16.05 0.78 14.71
N GLN A 65 -16.79 1.77 15.21
CA GLN A 65 -17.39 1.75 16.55
C GLN A 65 -18.46 0.66 16.72
N HIS A 66 -18.97 0.10 15.62
CA HIS A 66 -20.03 -0.92 15.64
C HIS A 66 -19.48 -2.36 15.68
N PHE A 67 -18.16 -2.55 15.74
CA PHE A 67 -17.53 -3.87 15.67
C PHE A 67 -16.83 -4.29 16.96
N SER A 68 -16.91 -5.58 17.26
CA SER A 68 -16.29 -6.18 18.45
C SER A 68 -14.78 -6.40 18.29
N LEU A 69 -14.30 -6.51 17.04
CA LEU A 69 -12.89 -6.67 16.71
C LEU A 69 -12.60 -6.05 15.33
N VAL A 70 -11.59 -5.19 15.28
CA VAL A 70 -11.07 -4.59 14.04
C VAL A 70 -9.66 -5.11 13.79
N VAL A 71 -9.34 -5.47 12.55
CA VAL A 71 -7.99 -5.78 12.11
C VAL A 71 -7.50 -4.62 11.26
N ASN A 72 -6.50 -3.90 11.76
CA ASN A 72 -5.89 -2.78 11.07
C ASN A 72 -4.85 -3.27 10.06
N CYS A 73 -5.13 -3.06 8.77
CA CYS A 73 -4.24 -3.29 7.64
C CYS A 73 -4.09 -2.01 6.79
N THR A 74 -4.06 -0.84 7.43
CA THR A 74 -4.07 0.47 6.75
C THR A 74 -2.69 0.96 6.32
N GLY A 75 -1.63 0.18 6.56
CA GLY A 75 -0.26 0.53 6.16
C GLY A 75 0.14 1.91 6.68
N ILE A 76 0.56 2.80 5.77
CA ILE A 76 1.00 4.17 6.14
C ILE A 76 -0.11 5.00 6.80
N GLY A 77 -1.38 4.65 6.60
CA GLY A 77 -2.53 5.26 7.28
C GLY A 77 -2.56 5.03 8.79
N ALA A 78 -1.88 3.99 9.30
CA ALA A 78 -1.88 3.67 10.72
C ALA A 78 -1.26 4.77 11.60
N ALA A 79 -0.31 5.55 11.06
CA ALA A 79 0.22 6.74 11.72
C ALA A 79 -0.89 7.73 12.09
N ARG A 80 -1.87 7.91 11.21
CA ARG A 80 -2.94 8.88 11.38
C ARG A 80 -4.16 8.30 12.09
N LEU A 81 -4.58 7.10 11.71
CA LEU A 81 -5.78 6.45 12.27
C LEU A 81 -5.57 5.93 13.69
N PHE A 82 -4.38 5.40 13.97
CA PHE A 82 -4.08 4.68 15.21
C PHE A 82 -2.90 5.31 15.97
N GLY A 83 -2.39 6.45 15.50
CA GLY A 83 -1.31 7.17 16.18
C GLY A 83 0.01 6.42 16.20
N ASP A 84 0.26 5.50 15.25
CA ASP A 84 1.53 4.77 15.22
C ASP A 84 2.70 5.70 14.87
N THR A 85 3.48 6.07 15.89
CA THR A 85 4.62 6.99 15.74
C THR A 85 5.87 6.35 15.14
N GLU A 86 5.92 5.02 15.02
CA GLU A 86 7.05 4.33 14.36
C GLU A 86 6.89 4.27 12.85
N MET A 87 5.70 4.60 12.33
CA MET A 87 5.40 4.66 10.91
C MET A 87 5.99 5.91 10.24
N TYR A 88 6.64 5.73 9.10
CA TYR A 88 7.21 6.79 8.28
C TYR A 88 7.05 6.45 6.79
N PRO A 89 6.90 7.47 5.91
CA PRO A 89 6.73 7.22 4.50
C PRO A 89 8.07 6.83 3.86
N VAL A 90 8.04 5.87 2.96
CA VAL A 90 9.14 5.61 2.02
C VAL A 90 8.65 5.86 0.62
N ARG A 91 8.91 7.06 0.11
CA ARG A 91 8.50 7.50 -1.22
C ARG A 91 9.18 6.66 -2.30
N GLY A 92 8.36 6.18 -3.23
CA GLY A 92 8.79 5.45 -4.42
C GLY A 92 8.19 6.03 -5.69
N HIS A 93 9.06 6.53 -6.58
CA HIS A 93 8.71 6.91 -7.95
C HIS A 93 9.00 5.75 -8.90
N VAL A 94 8.11 5.58 -9.86
CA VAL A 94 8.10 4.49 -10.85
C VAL A 94 7.50 4.98 -12.17
N ILE A 95 7.93 4.38 -13.27
CA ILE A 95 7.52 4.70 -14.64
C ILE A 95 7.00 3.43 -15.29
N ARG A 96 5.82 3.48 -15.91
CA ARG A 96 5.27 2.36 -16.69
C ARG A 96 5.48 2.62 -18.17
N VAL A 97 5.98 1.61 -18.87
CA VAL A 97 6.28 1.67 -20.30
C VAL A 97 5.70 0.47 -21.05
N ARG A 98 5.52 0.62 -22.35
CA ARG A 98 5.23 -0.52 -23.24
C ARG A 98 6.51 -1.11 -23.81
N ALA A 99 6.90 -2.27 -23.30
CA ALA A 99 8.06 -3.01 -23.77
C ALA A 99 7.77 -4.53 -23.80
N PRO A 100 6.92 -5.01 -24.74
CA PRO A 100 6.45 -6.40 -24.75
C PRO A 100 7.55 -7.45 -24.93
N TRP A 101 8.76 -7.05 -25.35
CA TRP A 101 9.92 -7.94 -25.48
C TRP A 101 10.60 -8.24 -24.14
N ILE A 102 10.31 -7.51 -23.07
CA ILE A 102 10.87 -7.76 -21.73
C ILE A 102 9.96 -8.76 -21.02
N LYS A 103 10.52 -9.92 -20.62
CA LYS A 103 9.77 -11.05 -20.04
C LYS A 103 10.32 -11.54 -18.70
N SER A 104 11.38 -10.92 -18.21
CA SER A 104 12.03 -11.30 -16.95
C SER A 104 12.12 -10.10 -16.02
N ASN A 105 12.09 -10.39 -14.72
CA ASN A 105 12.36 -9.40 -13.70
C ASN A 105 13.87 -9.13 -13.63
N TYR A 106 14.24 -7.86 -13.47
CA TYR A 106 15.62 -7.44 -13.23
C TYR A 106 15.66 -6.57 -11.98
N PHE A 107 16.60 -6.86 -11.09
CA PHE A 107 16.85 -6.11 -9.87
C PHE A 107 18.33 -5.76 -9.83
N LEU A 108 18.65 -4.48 -9.63
CA LEU A 108 20.01 -3.99 -9.48
C LEU A 108 20.14 -3.23 -8.16
N ASP A 109 21.38 -3.16 -7.68
CA ASP A 109 21.75 -2.27 -6.58
C ASP A 109 21.44 -0.80 -6.97
N GLU A 110 21.19 0.06 -5.98
CA GLU A 110 20.65 1.44 -6.14
C GLU A 110 19.13 1.55 -6.43
N CYS A 111 18.34 0.53 -6.09
CA CYS A 111 16.87 0.51 -6.24
C CYS A 111 16.34 0.48 -7.67
N ASN A 112 17.18 0.33 -8.70
CA ASN A 112 16.70 0.17 -10.07
C ASN A 112 16.18 -1.26 -10.32
N TYR A 113 14.96 -1.37 -10.85
CA TYR A 113 14.33 -2.63 -11.20
C TYR A 113 13.47 -2.50 -12.46
N ILE A 114 13.31 -3.63 -13.16
CA ILE A 114 12.45 -3.76 -14.33
C ILE A 114 11.55 -4.96 -14.09
N ILE A 115 10.24 -4.72 -13.97
CA ILE A 115 9.25 -5.74 -13.67
C ILE A 115 8.20 -5.77 -14.80
N PRO A 116 8.23 -6.77 -15.69
CA PRO A 116 7.18 -6.98 -16.66
C PRO A 116 5.84 -7.31 -15.98
N GLN A 117 4.77 -6.69 -16.49
CA GLN A 117 3.37 -6.97 -16.19
C GLN A 117 2.71 -7.61 -17.42
N THR A 118 1.40 -7.90 -17.35
CA THR A 118 0.66 -8.53 -18.46
C THR A 118 0.80 -7.77 -19.79
N ASN A 119 0.67 -6.43 -19.75
CA ASN A 119 0.65 -5.59 -20.96
C ASN A 119 1.75 -4.51 -21.00
N THR A 120 2.42 -4.28 -19.88
CA THR A 120 3.31 -3.16 -19.62
C THR A 120 4.54 -3.63 -18.86
N VAL A 121 5.51 -2.74 -18.66
CA VAL A 121 6.69 -2.98 -17.84
C VAL A 121 6.82 -1.82 -16.87
N VAL A 122 6.99 -2.12 -15.59
CA VAL A 122 7.30 -1.14 -14.56
C VAL A 122 8.80 -0.98 -14.46
N LEU A 123 9.25 0.25 -14.63
CA LEU A 123 10.60 0.71 -14.35
C LEU A 123 10.54 1.38 -12.99
N GLY A 124 11.30 0.84 -12.05
CA GLY A 124 11.52 1.51 -10.78
C GLY A 124 12.99 1.56 -10.44
N GLY A 125 13.34 2.11 -9.30
CA GLY A 125 12.50 2.99 -8.51
C GLY A 125 13.37 3.75 -7.52
N THR A 126 12.71 4.56 -6.70
CA THR A 126 13.33 5.25 -5.58
C THR A 126 12.86 4.67 -4.24
N ALA A 127 13.63 4.93 -3.20
CA ALA A 127 13.32 4.60 -1.82
C ALA A 127 13.74 5.76 -0.89
N GLN A 128 13.01 6.86 -0.94
CA GLN A 128 13.31 8.07 -0.16
C GLN A 128 12.55 8.02 1.17
N ARG A 129 13.29 7.72 2.26
CA ARG A 129 12.74 7.61 3.61
C ARG A 129 12.38 8.98 4.18
N GLY A 130 11.23 9.08 4.82
CA GLY A 130 10.72 10.31 5.46
C GLY A 130 10.13 11.32 4.47
N ASP A 131 10.11 11.01 3.18
CA ASP A 131 9.52 11.87 2.17
C ASP A 131 8.07 11.46 1.92
N ALA A 132 7.14 12.40 2.09
CA ALA A 132 5.70 12.19 1.96
C ALA A 132 5.12 12.80 0.66
N ASP A 133 5.95 13.42 -0.16
CA ASP A 133 5.50 14.14 -1.36
C ASP A 133 5.21 13.16 -2.52
N CYS A 134 3.94 13.03 -2.88
CA CYS A 134 3.49 12.19 -3.99
C CYS A 134 3.59 12.87 -5.37
N ALA A 135 4.22 14.04 -5.49
CA ALA A 135 4.48 14.66 -6.79
C ALA A 135 5.67 13.99 -7.51
N PRO A 136 5.55 13.62 -8.81
CA PRO A 136 6.67 13.18 -9.61
C PRO A 136 7.78 14.24 -9.68
N ARG A 137 9.04 13.80 -9.55
CA ARG A 137 10.22 14.68 -9.67
C ARG A 137 11.05 14.31 -10.88
N GLU A 138 11.54 15.32 -11.59
CA GLU A 138 12.32 15.11 -12.80
C GLU A 138 13.66 14.39 -12.51
N GLU A 139 14.29 14.67 -11.36
CA GLU A 139 15.52 14.00 -10.93
C GLU A 139 15.34 12.49 -10.73
N ASP A 140 14.24 12.08 -10.10
CA ASP A 140 13.90 10.67 -9.86
C ASP A 140 13.55 9.98 -11.18
N ARG A 141 12.80 10.65 -12.05
CA ARG A 141 12.49 10.16 -13.39
C ARG A 141 13.78 9.87 -14.18
N GLN A 142 14.72 10.81 -14.18
CA GLN A 142 15.99 10.65 -14.86
C GLN A 142 16.83 9.53 -14.24
N HIS A 143 16.88 9.45 -12.91
CA HIS A 143 17.56 8.37 -12.20
C HIS A 143 17.02 6.99 -12.63
N ILE A 144 15.69 6.80 -12.59
CA ILE A 144 15.03 5.55 -12.99
C ILE A 144 15.29 5.25 -14.46
N TRP A 145 15.05 6.21 -15.34
CA TRP A 145 15.17 6.00 -16.79
C TRP A 145 16.59 5.62 -17.20
N GLN A 146 17.59 6.37 -16.73
CA GLN A 146 18.99 6.10 -17.02
C GLN A 146 19.44 4.78 -16.38
N GLY A 147 18.99 4.49 -15.16
CA GLY A 147 19.23 3.22 -14.48
C GLY A 147 18.75 2.02 -15.28
N CYS A 148 17.47 2.03 -15.67
CA CYS A 148 16.87 0.96 -16.45
C CYS A 148 17.47 0.85 -17.86
N LEU A 149 17.84 1.96 -18.51
CA LEU A 149 18.53 1.92 -19.81
C LEU A 149 19.90 1.24 -19.74
N ARG A 150 20.65 1.39 -18.65
CA ARG A 150 21.92 0.67 -18.45
C ARG A 150 21.70 -0.84 -18.39
N ILE A 151 20.61 -1.28 -17.77
CA ILE A 151 20.24 -2.71 -17.63
C ILE A 151 19.72 -3.26 -18.96
N MET A 152 18.83 -2.52 -19.60
CA MET A 152 18.10 -2.96 -20.77
C MET A 152 18.09 -1.84 -21.83
N PRO A 153 19.14 -1.74 -22.67
CA PRO A 153 19.25 -0.70 -23.69
C PRO A 153 18.08 -0.69 -24.69
N SER A 154 17.41 -1.84 -24.88
CA SER A 154 16.21 -1.95 -25.71
C SER A 154 15.04 -1.09 -25.21
N LEU A 155 15.06 -0.62 -23.95
CA LEU A 155 14.08 0.34 -23.44
C LEU A 155 14.13 1.70 -24.15
N ALA A 156 15.21 2.04 -24.86
CA ALA A 156 15.31 3.29 -25.61
C ALA A 156 14.22 3.44 -26.69
N GLN A 157 13.64 2.33 -27.15
CA GLN A 157 12.52 2.32 -28.10
C GLN A 157 11.13 2.27 -27.43
N ALA A 158 11.08 2.11 -26.10
CA ALA A 158 9.84 2.05 -25.34
C ALA A 158 9.26 3.45 -25.14
N LYS A 159 7.93 3.54 -25.12
CA LYS A 159 7.22 4.79 -24.81
C LYS A 159 6.73 4.76 -23.36
N PRO A 160 7.04 5.78 -22.55
CA PRO A 160 6.38 5.97 -21.26
C PRO A 160 4.88 6.16 -21.45
N GLU A 161 4.08 5.41 -20.69
CA GLU A 161 2.63 5.51 -20.69
C GLU A 161 2.13 6.32 -19.49
N MET A 162 2.75 6.12 -18.33
CA MET A 162 2.45 6.84 -17.09
C MET A 162 3.64 6.82 -16.13
N GLU A 163 3.64 7.73 -15.18
CA GLU A 163 4.49 7.69 -14.00
C GLU A 163 3.65 8.04 -12.78
N TRP A 164 4.04 7.52 -11.62
CA TRP A 164 3.38 7.82 -10.37
C TRP A 164 4.38 7.71 -9.22
N VAL A 165 3.98 8.30 -8.11
CA VAL A 165 4.72 8.26 -6.86
C VAL A 165 3.76 7.76 -5.80
N GLY A 166 4.21 6.81 -4.99
CA GLY A 166 3.45 6.37 -3.84
C GLY A 166 4.31 6.23 -2.61
N LEU A 167 3.65 6.06 -1.47
CA LEU A 167 4.31 5.89 -0.18
C LEU A 167 4.24 4.42 0.23
N ARG A 168 5.40 3.81 0.48
CA ARG A 168 5.48 2.51 1.14
C ARG A 168 5.44 2.72 2.66
N PRO A 169 4.73 1.86 3.41
CA PRO A 169 4.72 1.89 4.88
C PRO A 169 6.09 1.52 5.42
N GLY A 170 6.89 2.49 5.85
CA GLY A 170 8.13 2.23 6.57
C GLY A 170 7.85 2.13 8.06
N ARG A 171 8.32 1.06 8.70
CA ARG A 171 8.34 0.91 10.16
C ARG A 171 9.66 0.26 10.57
N LYS A 172 10.00 0.27 11.86
CA LYS A 172 11.20 -0.41 12.36
C LYS A 172 11.06 -1.94 12.34
N SER A 173 9.84 -2.42 12.56
CA SER A 173 9.45 -3.82 12.53
C SER A 173 7.96 -3.92 12.26
N VAL A 174 7.54 -5.00 11.61
CA VAL A 174 6.13 -5.41 11.49
C VAL A 174 5.42 -5.34 12.84
N ARG A 175 4.20 -4.78 12.86
CA ARG A 175 3.36 -4.68 14.05
C ARG A 175 2.28 -5.75 14.02
N LEU A 176 2.31 -6.65 15.01
CA LEU A 176 1.34 -7.74 15.20
C LEU A 176 0.97 -7.86 16.68
N GLU A 177 -0.01 -7.08 17.11
CA GLU A 177 -0.43 -7.01 18.51
C GLU A 177 -1.89 -6.59 18.65
N PHE A 178 -2.46 -6.77 19.85
CA PHE A 178 -3.78 -6.24 20.18
C PHE A 178 -3.64 -4.93 20.96
N GLU A 179 -4.48 -3.96 20.61
CA GLU A 179 -4.64 -2.69 21.32
C GLU A 179 -6.11 -2.47 21.69
N GLU A 180 -6.36 -1.79 22.81
CA GLU A 180 -7.69 -1.29 23.17
C GLU A 180 -7.70 0.23 22.97
N ILE A 181 -8.62 0.70 22.13
CA ILE A 181 -8.79 2.13 21.84
C ILE A 181 -10.08 2.60 22.51
N ASP A 182 -9.98 3.67 23.28
CA ASP A 182 -11.14 4.32 23.89
C ASP A 182 -11.92 5.10 22.81
N LEU A 183 -13.20 4.78 22.64
CA LEU A 183 -14.10 5.44 21.71
C LEU A 183 -14.80 6.64 22.36
N GLU A 184 -15.29 7.57 21.53
CA GLU A 184 -16.16 8.67 21.95
C GLU A 184 -17.48 8.10 22.53
N GLY A 185 -17.55 7.99 23.86
CA GLY A 185 -18.67 7.33 24.56
C GLY A 185 -18.22 6.43 25.72
N GLY A 186 -16.91 6.17 25.86
CA GLY A 186 -16.35 5.34 26.93
C GLY A 186 -16.38 3.83 26.65
N GLU A 187 -16.81 3.43 25.46
CA GLU A 187 -16.67 2.07 24.95
C GLU A 187 -15.24 1.81 24.48
N LYS A 188 -14.82 0.54 24.47
CA LYS A 188 -13.47 0.14 24.06
C LYS A 188 -13.52 -0.69 22.78
N LEU A 189 -12.74 -0.28 21.79
CA LEU A 189 -12.53 -1.02 20.56
C LEU A 189 -11.28 -1.88 20.68
N ARG A 190 -11.39 -3.18 20.39
CA ARG A 190 -10.22 -4.06 20.27
C ARG A 190 -9.72 -4.03 18.82
N VAL A 191 -8.46 -3.68 18.65
CA VAL A 191 -7.79 -3.61 17.34
C VAL A 191 -6.64 -4.59 17.29
N ALA A 192 -6.61 -5.47 16.30
CA ALA A 192 -5.44 -6.26 15.94
C ALA A 192 -4.64 -5.47 14.90
N MET A 193 -3.43 -5.06 15.25
CA MET A 193 -2.54 -4.34 14.35
C MET A 193 -1.85 -5.32 13.41
N GLY A 194 -1.83 -5.01 12.11
CA GLY A 194 -1.21 -5.81 11.07
C GLY A 194 -0.57 -4.91 10.01
N GLU A 195 0.73 -4.64 10.16
CA GLU A 195 1.47 -3.75 9.27
C GLU A 195 2.68 -4.48 8.68
N GLU A 196 2.76 -4.53 7.35
CA GLU A 196 3.89 -5.16 6.62
C GLU A 196 5.09 -4.19 6.47
N GLU A 197 6.28 -4.77 6.27
CA GLU A 197 7.59 -4.08 6.11
C GLU A 197 7.88 -3.65 4.66
#